data_AF-A0A7G2LYV0-F1
#
_entry.id   AF-A0A7G2LYV0-F1
#
_cell.length_a   1.000
_cell.length_b   1.000
_cell.length_c   1.000
_cell.angle_alpha   90.00
_cell.angle_beta   90.00
_cell.angle_gamma   90.00
#
_symmetry.space_group_name_H-M   'P 1'
#
loop_
_entity.id
_entity.type
_entity.pdbx_description
1 polymer ?
#
loop_
_entity_poly.entity_id
_entity_poly.type
_entity_poly.pdbx_seq_one_letter_code
_entity_poly.pdbx_strand_id
1 'polypeptide(L)'
;PTYGRCSRWGIVAFASSLDQAGPMTKTVRDAAIMLEAMCGHDVKDSTSADLAVPDFEAALTGDIRGKKIGIPREYRMDGMPEEIDKLWQDGIAMMKDAGAEIVDISLPHTKYALPAYYVIAPAEASSNLARYDGVR
;
A
#
# COMPACT_ATOMS: atom_id res chain seq x y z
N PRO A 1 -1.51 -3.53 2.86
CA PRO A 1 -1.70 -4.70 1.96
C PRO A 1 -2.82 -4.41 0.95
N THR A 2 -3.17 -5.34 0.06
CA THR A 2 -4.37 -5.22 -0.79
C THR A 2 -5.61 -4.91 0.07
N TYR A 3 -6.50 -4.03 -0.40
CA TYR A 3 -7.79 -3.78 0.26
C TYR A 3 -8.57 -5.10 0.41
N GLY A 4 -9.16 -5.32 1.59
CA GLY A 4 -9.83 -6.58 1.94
C GLY A 4 -8.91 -7.74 2.35
N ARG A 5 -7.57 -7.58 2.30
CA ARG A 5 -6.62 -8.64 2.72
C ARG A 5 -6.58 -8.88 4.24
N CYS A 6 -6.69 -7.82 5.04
CA CYS A 6 -6.91 -7.87 6.47
C CYS A 6 -8.34 -7.39 6.75
N SER A 7 -9.02 -8.02 7.71
CA SER A 7 -10.34 -7.57 8.16
C SER A 7 -10.29 -6.16 8.73
N ARG A 8 -11.34 -5.39 8.46
CA ARG A 8 -11.58 -4.06 9.03
C ARG A 8 -12.52 -4.13 10.24
N TRP A 9 -13.03 -5.31 10.60
CA TRP A 9 -13.87 -5.47 11.78
C TRP A 9 -13.08 -5.10 13.06
N GLY A 10 -13.58 -4.09 13.78
CA GLY A 10 -12.92 -3.55 14.98
C GLY A 10 -11.99 -2.36 14.73
N ILE A 11 -11.78 -1.95 13.47
CA ILE A 11 -11.07 -0.70 13.15
C ILE A 11 -12.04 0.48 13.30
N VAL A 12 -11.58 1.57 13.94
CA VAL A 12 -12.29 2.85 13.90
C VAL A 12 -12.24 3.39 12.47
N ALA A 13 -13.35 3.22 11.74
CA ALA A 13 -13.42 3.61 10.34
C ALA A 13 -13.20 5.12 10.14
N PHE A 14 -12.30 5.46 9.22
CA PHE A 14 -12.10 6.79 8.67
C PHE A 14 -12.72 6.89 7.27
N ALA A 15 -12.13 6.22 6.28
CA ALA A 15 -12.69 6.09 4.93
C ALA A 15 -12.82 4.60 4.58
N SER A 16 -14.02 4.06 4.71
CA SER A 16 -14.31 2.63 4.58
C SER A 16 -13.84 2.01 3.25
N SER A 17 -13.83 2.76 2.16
CA SER A 17 -13.33 2.29 0.86
C SER A 17 -11.81 2.34 0.70
N LEU A 18 -11.09 2.96 1.64
CA LEU A 18 -9.66 3.21 1.58
C LEU A 18 -8.88 2.59 2.76
N ASP A 19 -9.53 2.45 3.91
CA ASP A 19 -8.92 1.96 5.15
C ASP A 19 -8.39 0.54 4.99
N GLN A 20 -7.14 0.32 5.42
CA GLN A 20 -6.58 -1.02 5.49
C GLN A 20 -5.46 -1.10 6.52
N ALA A 21 -5.56 -2.03 7.47
CA ALA A 21 -4.50 -2.27 8.44
C ALA A 21 -3.27 -2.90 7.78
N GLY A 22 -2.08 -2.55 8.29
CA GLY A 22 -0.81 -3.15 7.89
C GLY A 22 0.23 -3.04 9.01
N PRO A 23 1.24 -3.93 9.03
CA PRO A 23 2.25 -3.92 10.07
C PRO A 23 3.32 -2.85 9.82
N MET A 24 3.91 -2.35 10.91
CA MET A 24 5.13 -1.55 10.89
C MET A 24 6.22 -2.30 11.68
N THR A 25 7.32 -2.64 11.03
CA THR A 25 8.39 -3.47 11.61
C THR A 25 9.77 -2.94 11.19
N LYS A 26 10.84 -3.48 11.79
CA LYS A 26 12.22 -3.11 11.46
C LYS A 26 12.78 -3.82 10.23
N THR A 27 12.23 -4.99 9.89
CA THR A 27 12.73 -5.81 8.78
C THR A 27 11.58 -6.27 7.88
N VAL A 28 11.90 -6.53 6.61
CA VAL A 28 10.94 -7.06 5.62
C VAL A 28 10.42 -8.43 6.05
N ARG A 29 11.26 -9.27 6.67
CA ARG A 29 10.86 -10.57 7.20
C ARG A 29 9.84 -10.44 8.33
N ASP A 30 10.10 -9.57 9.30
CA ASP A 30 9.14 -9.33 10.39
C ASP A 30 7.81 -8.78 9.83
N ALA A 31 7.86 -7.95 8.78
CA ALA A 31 6.65 -7.46 8.12
C ALA A 31 5.86 -8.61 7.46
N ALA A 32 6.53 -9.57 6.84
CA ALA A 32 5.90 -10.74 6.22
C ALA A 32 5.21 -11.62 7.27
N ILE A 33 5.91 -11.95 8.37
CA ILE A 33 5.38 -12.76 9.48
C ILE A 33 4.14 -12.07 10.09
N MET A 34 4.26 -10.78 10.42
CA MET A 34 3.16 -10.04 11.02
C MET A 34 1.99 -9.88 10.05
N LEU A 35 2.26 -9.63 8.77
CA LEU A 35 1.21 -9.49 7.78
C LEU A 35 0.44 -10.81 7.60
N GLU A 36 1.13 -11.95 7.52
CA GLU A 36 0.51 -13.27 7.41
C GLU A 36 -0.47 -13.52 8.56
N ALA A 37 -0.05 -13.22 9.80
CA ALA A 37 -0.89 -13.37 10.98
C ALA A 37 -2.12 -12.43 11.01
N MET A 38 -2.05 -11.28 10.34
CA MET A 38 -3.16 -10.31 10.24
C MET A 38 -4.14 -10.62 9.10
N CYS A 39 -3.72 -11.37 8.09
CA CYS A 39 -4.49 -11.61 6.88
C CYS A 39 -5.48 -12.76 7.05
N GLY A 40 -6.59 -12.70 6.31
CA GLY A 40 -7.57 -13.78 6.24
C GLY A 40 -8.97 -13.27 5.97
N HIS A 41 -9.82 -14.15 5.44
CA HIS A 41 -11.25 -13.87 5.32
C HIS A 41 -11.90 -13.81 6.70
N ASP A 42 -12.76 -12.83 6.91
CA ASP A 42 -13.51 -12.63 8.13
C ASP A 42 -15.00 -12.44 7.80
N VAL A 43 -15.83 -13.37 8.28
CA VAL A 43 -17.28 -13.35 8.09
C VAL A 43 -17.96 -12.11 8.71
N LYS A 44 -17.27 -11.38 9.60
CA LYS A 44 -17.76 -10.13 10.19
C LYS A 44 -17.45 -8.89 9.34
N ASP A 45 -16.58 -9.02 8.34
CA ASP A 45 -16.24 -7.97 7.38
C ASP A 45 -16.62 -8.40 5.98
N SER A 46 -17.73 -7.85 5.47
CA SER A 46 -18.24 -8.11 4.13
C SER A 46 -17.32 -7.67 2.99
N THR A 47 -16.27 -6.88 3.29
CA THR A 47 -15.26 -6.45 2.33
C THR A 47 -13.96 -7.24 2.42
N SER A 48 -13.84 -8.15 3.39
CA SER A 48 -12.69 -9.05 3.47
C SER A 48 -12.73 -10.05 2.32
N ALA A 49 -11.62 -10.17 1.61
CA ALA A 49 -11.54 -11.04 0.45
C ALA A 49 -11.46 -12.51 0.88
N ASP A 50 -12.34 -13.35 0.32
CA ASP A 50 -12.26 -14.81 0.46
C ASP A 50 -11.17 -15.38 -0.46
N LEU A 51 -9.92 -15.13 -0.05
CA LEU A 51 -8.72 -15.58 -0.73
C LEU A 51 -7.78 -16.17 0.31
N ALA A 52 -7.20 -17.32 -0.01
CA ALA A 52 -6.15 -17.93 0.80
C ALA A 52 -5.03 -16.91 1.08
N VAL A 53 -4.51 -16.95 2.31
CA VAL A 53 -3.34 -16.18 2.70
C VAL A 53 -2.11 -16.92 2.16
N PRO A 54 -1.30 -16.30 1.29
CA PRO A 54 -0.05 -16.92 0.85
C PRO A 54 0.98 -16.88 1.99
N ASP A 55 1.90 -17.83 1.97
CA ASP A 55 3.10 -17.79 2.81
C ASP A 55 3.99 -16.64 2.34
N PHE A 56 3.93 -15.50 3.03
CA PHE A 56 4.66 -14.30 2.64
C PHE A 56 6.14 -14.44 2.94
N GLU A 57 6.52 -15.17 3.99
CA GLU A 57 7.90 -15.37 4.35
C GLU A 57 8.63 -16.25 3.33
N ALA A 58 8.00 -17.33 2.87
CA ALA A 58 8.54 -18.17 1.80
C ALA A 58 8.71 -17.43 0.47
N ALA A 59 7.92 -16.38 0.22
CA ALA A 59 8.07 -15.53 -0.96
C ALA A 59 9.33 -14.64 -0.91
N LEU A 60 9.97 -14.47 0.25
CA LEU A 60 11.20 -13.67 0.43
C LEU A 60 12.46 -14.39 -0.07
N THR A 61 12.43 -14.81 -1.33
CA THR A 61 13.54 -15.50 -2.01
C THR A 61 14.74 -14.59 -2.26
N GLY A 62 14.54 -13.27 -2.26
CA GLY A 62 15.55 -12.27 -2.62
C GLY A 62 15.90 -12.23 -4.12
N ASP A 63 15.31 -13.10 -4.94
CA ASP A 63 15.59 -13.17 -6.38
C ASP A 63 14.58 -12.34 -7.17
N ILE A 64 15.07 -11.24 -7.74
CA ILE A 64 14.30 -10.35 -8.61
C ILE A 64 14.80 -10.36 -10.07
N ARG A 65 15.69 -11.31 -10.42
CA ARG A 65 16.25 -11.38 -11.78
C ARG A 65 15.16 -11.55 -12.82
N GLY A 66 15.20 -10.73 -13.86
CA GLY A 66 14.21 -10.72 -14.94
C GLY A 66 12.82 -10.19 -14.53
N LYS A 67 12.61 -9.73 -13.30
CA LYS A 67 11.39 -9.02 -12.91
C LYS A 67 11.40 -7.62 -13.52
N LYS A 68 10.23 -7.17 -13.98
CA LYS A 68 10.06 -5.81 -14.51
C LYS A 68 9.61 -4.87 -13.40
N ILE A 69 10.33 -3.78 -13.20
CA ILE A 69 10.01 -2.74 -12.22
C ILE A 69 9.68 -1.46 -12.99
N GLY A 70 8.41 -1.06 -12.94
CA GLY A 70 7.93 0.17 -13.54
C GLY A 70 8.27 1.40 -12.71
N ILE A 71 8.90 2.41 -13.32
CA ILE A 71 9.22 3.70 -12.71
C ILE A 71 8.30 4.77 -13.33
N PRO A 72 7.27 5.26 -12.62
CA PRO A 72 6.37 6.28 -13.14
C PRO A 72 7.07 7.62 -13.35
N ARG A 73 6.94 8.21 -14.55
CA ARG A 73 7.44 9.57 -14.82
C ARG A 73 6.85 10.59 -13.87
N GLU A 74 5.56 10.48 -13.57
CA GLU A 74 4.79 11.42 -12.78
C GLU A 74 5.19 11.42 -11.29
N TYR A 75 5.99 10.45 -10.83
CA TYR A 75 6.52 10.43 -9.46
C TYR A 75 7.82 11.23 -9.32
N ARG A 76 8.42 11.64 -10.45
CA ARG A 76 9.53 12.60 -10.48
C ARG A 76 8.97 13.96 -10.80
N MET A 77 8.85 14.81 -9.78
CA MET A 77 8.28 16.14 -9.90
C MET A 77 9.36 17.19 -10.14
N ASP A 78 8.99 18.25 -10.85
CA ASP A 78 9.84 19.43 -10.98
C ASP A 78 10.12 20.04 -9.59
N GLY A 79 11.37 20.37 -9.32
CA GLY A 79 11.79 20.96 -8.04
C GLY A 79 11.97 19.96 -6.90
N MET A 80 12.04 18.65 -7.19
CA MET A 80 12.41 17.66 -6.18
C MET A 80 13.84 17.94 -5.64
N PRO A 81 14.08 17.87 -4.33
CA PRO A 81 15.41 18.08 -3.76
C PRO A 81 16.44 17.10 -4.36
N GLU A 82 17.67 17.57 -4.61
CA GLU A 82 18.74 16.77 -5.22
C GLU A 82 19.05 15.49 -4.42
N GLU A 83 18.95 15.55 -3.09
CA GLU A 83 19.12 14.40 -2.21
C GLU A 83 18.08 13.31 -2.44
N ILE A 84 16.83 13.69 -2.75
CA ILE A 84 15.75 12.73 -3.04
C ILE A 84 15.93 12.15 -4.44
N ASP A 85 16.35 12.95 -5.43
CA ASP A 85 16.65 12.44 -6.77
C ASP A 85 17.81 11.43 -6.73
N LYS A 86 18.86 11.74 -5.96
CA LYS A 86 19.95 10.80 -5.72
C LYS A 86 19.45 9.47 -5.13
N LEU A 87 18.58 9.50 -4.12
CA LEU A 87 18.00 8.28 -3.53
C LEU A 87 17.20 7.46 -4.56
N TRP A 88 16.46 8.11 -5.45
CA TRP A 88 15.79 7.44 -6.57
C TRP A 88 16.78 6.76 -7.52
N GLN A 89 17.84 7.46 -7.93
CA GLN A 89 18.86 6.91 -8.83
C GLN A 89 19.60 5.73 -8.18
N ASP A 90 19.99 5.87 -6.91
CA ASP A 90 20.66 4.82 -6.14
C ASP A 90 19.77 3.57 -6.02
N GLY A 91 18.48 3.75 -5.72
CA GLY A 91 17.52 2.64 -5.68
C GLY A 91 17.32 1.94 -7.03
N ILE A 92 17.23 2.70 -8.13
CA ILE A 92 17.15 2.15 -9.49
C ILE A 92 18.41 1.35 -9.83
N ALA A 93 19.59 1.85 -9.47
CA ALA A 93 20.86 1.16 -9.68
C ALA A 93 20.91 -0.17 -8.90
N MET A 94 20.55 -0.16 -7.61
CA MET A 94 20.49 -1.37 -6.78
C MET A 94 19.57 -2.44 -7.38
N MET A 95 18.40 -2.05 -7.91
CA MET A 95 17.47 -2.98 -8.54
C MET A 95 18.01 -3.56 -9.86
N LYS A 96 18.71 -2.75 -10.67
CA LYS A 96 19.39 -3.22 -11.89
C LYS A 96 20.53 -4.18 -11.56
N ASP A 97 21.33 -3.87 -10.54
CA ASP A 97 22.44 -4.70 -10.09
C ASP A 97 21.97 -6.05 -9.56
N ALA A 98 20.79 -6.08 -8.94
CA ALA A 98 20.09 -7.30 -8.53
C ALA A 98 19.41 -8.05 -9.71
N GLY A 99 19.50 -7.53 -10.94
CA GLY A 99 19.07 -8.18 -12.18
C GLY A 99 17.64 -7.90 -12.63
N ALA A 100 16.97 -6.89 -12.06
CA ALA A 100 15.65 -6.47 -12.52
C ALA A 100 15.73 -5.64 -13.82
N GLU A 101 14.70 -5.75 -14.65
CA GLU A 101 14.47 -4.90 -15.81
C GLU A 101 13.74 -3.62 -15.37
N ILE A 102 14.37 -2.46 -15.54
CA ILE A 102 13.75 -1.18 -15.22
C ILE A 102 12.99 -0.67 -16.42
N VAL A 103 11.69 -0.44 -16.24
CA VAL A 103 10.77 0.01 -17.28
C VAL A 103 10.28 1.41 -16.92
N ASP A 104 10.54 2.39 -17.78
CA ASP A 104 9.96 3.71 -17.64
C ASP A 104 8.48 3.67 -18.07
N ILE A 105 7.56 4.07 -17.19
CA ILE A 105 6.11 3.99 -17.40
C ILE A 105 5.43 5.35 -17.16
N SER A 106 4.20 5.50 -17.63
CA SER A 106 3.37 6.67 -17.40
C SER A 106 2.07 6.30 -16.67
N LEU A 107 1.80 7.05 -15.61
CA LEU A 107 0.56 7.06 -14.82
C LEU A 107 -0.04 8.47 -14.89
N PRO A 108 -0.62 8.88 -16.04
CA PRO A 108 -0.94 10.28 -16.32
C PRO A 108 -2.01 10.88 -15.40
N HIS A 109 -2.76 10.03 -14.70
CA HIS A 109 -3.80 10.43 -13.76
C HIS A 109 -3.30 10.61 -12.32
N THR A 110 -2.03 10.36 -12.03
CA THR A 110 -1.43 10.52 -10.68
C THR A 110 -1.70 11.90 -10.08
N LYS A 111 -1.65 12.95 -10.91
CA LYS A 111 -1.95 14.33 -10.48
C LYS A 111 -3.34 14.52 -9.86
N TYR A 112 -4.29 13.61 -10.15
CA TYR A 112 -5.64 13.64 -9.60
C TYR A 112 -5.79 12.79 -8.33
N ALA A 113 -4.78 12.00 -7.94
CA ALA A 113 -4.88 11.10 -6.79
C ALA A 113 -5.18 11.87 -5.49
N LEU A 114 -4.45 12.97 -5.26
CA LEU A 114 -4.63 13.79 -4.07
C LEU A 114 -6.02 14.47 -4.02
N PRO A 115 -6.48 15.21 -5.05
CA PRO A 115 -7.83 15.81 -5.00
C PRO A 115 -8.94 14.77 -4.95
N ALA A 116 -8.82 13.63 -5.63
CA ALA A 116 -9.80 12.55 -5.54
C ALA A 116 -9.88 11.99 -4.10
N TYR A 117 -8.73 11.75 -3.47
CA TYR A 117 -8.65 11.34 -2.07
C TYR A 117 -9.33 12.35 -1.13
N TYR A 118 -9.07 13.66 -1.32
CA TYR A 118 -9.68 14.72 -0.51
C TYR A 118 -11.17 14.95 -0.77
N VAL A 119 -11.77 14.30 -1.76
CA VAL A 119 -13.23 14.25 -1.90
C VAL A 119 -13.78 13.00 -1.24
N ILE A 120 -13.21 11.83 -1.56
CA ILE A 120 -13.70 10.53 -1.10
C ILE A 120 -13.54 10.39 0.41
N ALA A 121 -12.34 10.61 0.94
CA ALA A 121 -12.05 10.35 2.35
C ALA A 121 -12.88 11.26 3.27
N PRO A 122 -13.00 12.58 3.05
CA PRO A 122 -13.85 13.42 3.89
C PRO A 122 -15.34 13.11 3.77
N ALA A 123 -15.82 12.76 2.58
CA ALA A 123 -17.22 12.37 2.38
C ALA A 123 -17.56 11.13 3.23
N GLU A 124 -16.72 10.10 3.20
CA GLU A 124 -16.93 8.89 4.01
C GLU A 124 -16.70 9.15 5.50
N ALA A 125 -15.68 9.94 5.86
CA ALA A 125 -15.41 10.32 7.24
C ALA A 125 -16.60 11.03 7.88
N SER A 126 -17.27 11.93 7.15
CA SER A 126 -18.45 12.63 7.64
C SER A 126 -19.57 11.69 8.07
N SER A 127 -19.74 10.57 7.37
CA SER A 127 -20.71 9.53 7.72
C SER A 127 -20.19 8.61 8.83
N ASN A 128 -18.95 8.14 8.73
CA ASN A 128 -18.35 7.21 9.68
C ASN A 128 -18.22 7.79 11.09
N LEU A 129 -17.90 9.09 11.20
CA LEU A 129 -17.73 9.76 12.49
C LEU A 129 -19.03 10.32 13.06
N ALA A 130 -20.14 10.31 12.32
CA ALA A 130 -21.43 10.80 12.80
C ALA A 130 -21.96 10.04 14.05
N ARG A 131 -21.46 8.82 14.28
CA ARG A 131 -21.79 8.00 15.46
C ARG A 131 -21.21 8.50 16.78
N TYR A 132 -20.27 9.45 16.75
CA TYR A 132 -19.64 10.00 17.95
C TYR A 132 -20.45 11.20 18.47
N ASP A 133 -21.64 10.93 19.00
CA ASP A 133 -22.59 11.93 19.49
C ASP A 133 -22.71 11.95 21.03
N GLY A 134 -22.10 10.99 21.73
CA GLY A 134 -22.19 10.84 23.19
C GLY A 134 -23.53 10.30 23.69
N VAL A 135 -24.42 9.87 22.78
CA VAL A 135 -25.78 9.39 23.09
C VAL A 135 -25.88 7.86 22.99
N ARG A 136 -24.80 7.15 22.62
CA ARG A 136 -24.70 5.69 22.62
C ARG A 136 -23.30 5.19 22.99
#